data_AF-A0A2V9GJ46-F1
#
_entry.id   AF-A0A2V9GJ46-F1
#
_cell.length_a   1.000
_cell.length_b   1.000
_cell.length_c   1.000
_cell.angle_alpha   90.00
_cell.angle_beta   90.00
_cell.angle_gamma   90.00
#
_symmetry.space_group_name_H-M   'P 1'
#
loop_
_entity.id
_entity.type
_entity.pdbx_description
1 polymer ?
#
loop_
_entity_poly.entity_id
_entity_poly.type
_entity_poly.pdbx_seq_one_letter_code
_entity_poly.pdbx_strand_id
1 'polypeptide(L)' 'KANRREGTALSGETPNQNHMANWIDCVRTRKTPNASVEIGYRSAIAAHMANISYRRKQRVTLEMAKSLQPEL' A
#
# COMPACT_ATOMS: atom_id res chain seq x y z
N LYS A 1 -11.47 -5.04 -1.99
CA LYS A 1 -11.54 -5.31 -3.46
C LYS A 1 -12.96 -5.79 -3.76
N ALA A 2 -13.77 -4.96 -4.41
CA ALA A 2 -15.15 -5.33 -4.75
C ALA A 2 -15.12 -6.41 -5.83
N ASN A 3 -15.78 -7.55 -5.58
CA ASN A 3 -15.85 -8.65 -6.52
C ASN A 3 -16.89 -8.30 -7.60
N ARG A 4 -16.44 -8.00 -8.83
CA ARG A 4 -17.32 -7.58 -9.94
C ARG A 4 -17.77 -8.84 -10.70
N ARG A 5 -19.09 -9.10 -10.79
CA ARG A 5 -19.69 -10.34 -11.36
C ARG A 5 -19.21 -10.68 -12.78
N GLU A 6 -18.96 -9.66 -13.59
CA GLU A 6 -18.55 -9.78 -15.00
C GLU A 6 -17.06 -10.14 -15.20
N GLY A 7 -16.26 -10.21 -14.12
CA GLY A 7 -14.85 -10.61 -14.20
C GLY A 7 -13.97 -9.73 -15.08
N THR A 8 -14.46 -8.56 -15.53
CA THR A 8 -13.72 -7.69 -16.44
C THR A 8 -12.38 -7.32 -15.80
N ALA A 9 -11.29 -7.71 -16.44
CA ALA A 9 -9.96 -7.39 -15.96
C ALA A 9 -9.82 -5.86 -15.90
N LEU A 10 -9.51 -5.34 -14.70
CA LEU A 10 -8.99 -3.99 -14.59
C LEU A 10 -7.59 -4.03 -15.20
N SER A 11 -7.41 -3.55 -16.43
CA SER A 11 -6.06 -3.26 -16.91
C SER A 11 -5.55 -2.09 -16.09
N GLY A 12 -4.61 -2.36 -15.20
CA GLY A 12 -3.87 -1.33 -14.47
C GLY A 12 -2.92 -0.63 -15.44
N GLU A 13 -3.45 0.06 -16.44
CA GLU A 13 -2.67 0.84 -17.39
C GLU A 13 -2.41 2.21 -16.78
N THR A 14 -1.25 2.36 -16.15
CA THR A 14 -0.68 3.67 -15.80
C THR A 14 0.04 4.22 -17.01
N PRO A 15 -0.40 5.37 -17.58
CA PRO A 15 0.30 6.00 -18.69
C PRO A 15 1.78 6.20 -18.37
N ASN A 16 2.65 5.77 -19.28
CA ASN A 16 4.10 5.94 -19.19
C ASN A 16 4.80 5.23 -18.00
N GLN A 17 4.13 4.34 -17.27
CA GLN A 17 4.72 3.57 -16.17
C GLN A 17 4.29 2.11 -16.24
N ASN A 18 5.12 1.26 -16.84
CA ASN A 18 4.90 -0.18 -16.82
C ASN A 18 5.45 -0.75 -15.49
N HIS A 19 4.58 -0.85 -14.49
CA HIS A 19 4.92 -1.35 -13.15
C HIS A 19 5.56 -2.74 -13.17
N MET A 20 5.06 -3.64 -14.01
CA MET A 20 5.58 -5.01 -14.10
C MET A 20 6.96 -5.04 -14.74
N ALA A 21 7.18 -4.23 -15.78
CA ALA A 21 8.50 -4.10 -16.40
C ALA A 21 9.54 -3.56 -15.40
N ASN A 22 9.21 -2.52 -14.63
CA ASN A 22 10.09 -1.99 -13.59
C ASN A 22 10.43 -3.08 -12.56
N TRP A 23 9.43 -3.78 -12.04
CA TRP A 23 9.65 -4.83 -11.02
C TRP A 23 10.57 -5.95 -11.53
N ILE A 24 10.31 -6.47 -12.72
CA ILE A 24 11.12 -7.54 -13.31
C ILE A 24 12.56 -7.07 -13.62
N ASP A 25 12.73 -5.84 -14.12
CA ASP A 25 14.07 -5.26 -14.34
C ASP A 25 14.85 -5.12 -13.03
N CYS A 26 14.22 -4.63 -11.97
CA CYS A 26 14.82 -4.51 -10.65
C CYS A 26 15.26 -5.87 -10.07
N VAL A 27 14.49 -6.95 -10.30
CA VAL A 27 14.91 -8.30 -9.89
C VAL A 27 16.19 -8.74 -10.61
N ARG A 28 16.28 -8.51 -11.93
CA ARG A 28 17.45 -8.89 -12.74
C ARG A 28 18.68 -8.07 -12.40
N THR A 29 18.52 -6.76 -12.30
CA THR A 29 19.61 -5.79 -12.11
C THR A 29 19.98 -5.56 -10.64
N ARG A 30 19.17 -6.08 -9.71
CA ARG A 30 19.26 -5.80 -8.27
C ARG A 30 19.12 -4.32 -7.89
N LYS A 31 18.55 -3.51 -8.78
CA LYS A 31 18.19 -2.11 -8.47
C LYS A 31 16.99 -2.04 -7.53
N THR A 32 16.88 -0.95 -6.78
CA THR A 32 15.70 -0.66 -5.96
C THR A 32 14.49 -0.37 -6.86
N PRO A 33 13.31 -0.98 -6.61
CA PRO A 33 12.10 -0.70 -7.38
C PRO A 33 11.52 0.67 -7.07
N ASN A 34 10.70 1.21 -7.99
CA ASN A 34 10.00 2.48 -7.80
C ASN A 34 9.12 2.46 -6.53
N ALA A 35 8.56 1.30 -6.19
CA ALA A 35 7.84 1.04 -4.95
C ALA A 35 8.70 0.20 -4.00
N SER A 36 9.64 0.83 -3.31
CA SER A 36 10.49 0.17 -2.31
C SER A 36 9.69 -0.30 -1.08
N VAL A 37 10.30 -1.17 -0.27
CA VAL A 37 9.69 -1.69 0.96
C VAL A 37 9.31 -0.56 1.93
N GLU A 38 10.14 0.48 2.04
CA GLU A 38 9.85 1.63 2.92
C GLU A 38 8.60 2.40 2.48
N ILE A 39 8.39 2.57 1.17
CA ILE A 39 7.16 3.17 0.65
C ILE A 39 5.97 2.27 1.00
N GLY A 40 6.08 0.97 0.78
CA GLY A 40 5.03 0.01 1.12
C GLY A 40 4.67 0.02 2.61
N TYR A 41 5.68 0.07 3.48
CA TYR A 41 5.51 0.17 4.93
C TYR A 41 4.74 1.44 5.33
N ARG A 42 5.15 2.60 4.81
CA ARG A 42 4.47 3.88 5.07
C ARG A 42 3.03 3.89 4.54
N SER A 43 2.78 3.30 3.38
CA SER A 43 1.43 3.13 2.82
C SER A 43 0.55 2.24 3.71
N ALA A 44 1.09 1.14 4.24
CA ALA A 44 0.37 0.25 5.15
C ALA A 44 0.00 0.96 6.47
N ILE A 45 0.94 1.74 7.06
CA ILE A 45 0.65 2.55 8.25
C ILE A 45 -0.53 3.49 7.99
N ALA A 46 -0.56 4.18 6.85
CA ALA A 46 -1.64 5.11 6.53
C ALA A 46 -3.02 4.42 6.48
N ALA A 47 -3.09 3.22 5.90
CA ALA A 47 -4.32 2.42 5.90
C ALA A 47 -4.76 2.02 7.32
N HIS A 48 -3.81 1.60 8.17
CA HIS A 48 -4.10 1.30 9.57
C HIS A 48 -4.56 2.53 10.35
N MET A 49 -3.90 3.68 10.17
CA MET A 49 -4.29 4.96 10.78
C MET A 49 -5.74 5.32 10.47
N ALA A 50 -6.18 5.16 9.22
CA ALA A 50 -7.56 5.42 8.82
C ALA A 50 -8.55 4.49 9.55
N ASN A 51 -8.23 3.19 9.62
CA ASN A 51 -9.06 2.21 10.33
C ASN A 51 -9.14 2.50 11.84
N ILE A 52 -8.02 2.84 12.48
CA ILE A 52 -7.96 3.17 13.91
C ILE A 52 -8.76 4.44 14.19
N SER A 53 -8.55 5.49 13.39
CA SER A 53 -9.27 6.76 13.49
C SER A 53 -10.78 6.56 13.42
N TYR A 54 -11.23 5.75 12.45
CA TYR A 54 -12.63 5.40 12.27
C TYR A 54 -13.20 4.64 13.49
N ARG A 55 -12.52 3.57 13.93
CA ARG A 55 -12.99 2.73 15.06
C ARG A 55 -13.04 3.51 16.37
N ARG A 56 -12.05 4.36 16.63
CA ARG A 56 -11.92 5.11 17.89
C ARG A 56 -12.58 6.49 17.87
N LYS A 57 -13.14 6.91 16.72
CA LYS A 57 -13.78 8.22 16.51
C LYS A 57 -12.90 9.39 16.96
N GLN A 58 -11.59 9.29 16.70
CA GLN A 58 -10.62 10.32 17.11
C GLN A 58 -9.54 10.49 16.05
N ARG A 59 -8.90 11.66 16.05
CA ARG A 59 -7.73 11.93 15.21
C ARG A 59 -6.56 11.05 15.65
N VAL A 60 -5.88 10.41 14.69
CA VAL A 60 -4.69 9.58 14.92
C VAL A 60 -3.49 10.23 14.24
N THR A 61 -2.42 10.48 15.00
CA THR A 61 -1.13 10.93 14.46
C THR A 61 -0.24 9.75 14.09
N LEU A 62 0.81 9.99 13.31
CA LEU A 62 1.80 8.96 12.99
C LEU A 62 2.47 8.40 14.25
N GLU A 63 2.82 9.26 15.21
CA GLU A 63 3.44 8.84 16.47
C GLU A 63 2.51 7.97 17.31
N MET A 64 1.21 8.32 17.36
CA MET A 64 0.21 7.46 17.98
C MET A 64 0.14 6.12 17.27
N ALA A 65 0.07 6.09 15.94
CA ALA A 65 -0.07 4.84 15.19
C ALA A 65 1.12 3.89 15.39
N LYS A 66 2.33 4.42 15.53
CA LYS A 66 3.55 3.63 15.78
C LYS A 66 3.66 3.09 17.20
N SER A 67 3.02 3.72 18.19
CA SER A 67 3.07 3.30 19.59
C SER A 67 1.96 2.33 19.99
N LEU A 68 0.98 2.09 19.11
CA LEU A 68 -0.13 1.18 19.40
C LEU A 68 0.34 -0.27 19.41
N GLN A 69 0.07 -0.94 20.52
CA GLN A 69 0.19 -2.39 20.61
C GLN A 69 -1.02 -3.05 19.93
N PRO A 70 -0.84 -4.21 19.28
CA PRO A 70 -1.95 -5.02 18.82
C PRO A 70 -2.88 -5.35 19.99
N GLU A 71 -4.18 -5.12 19.83
CA GLU A 71 -5.19 -5.58 20.77
C GLU A 71 -5.20 -7.13 20.68
N LEU A 72 -4.77 -7.82 21.76
CA LEU A 72 -4.80 -9.29 21.89
C LEU A 72 -6.23 -9.83 21.89
#